data_AF-R7UC93-F1
#
_entry.id   AF-R7UC93-F1
#
_cell.length_a   1.000
_cell.length_b   1.000
_cell.length_c   1.000
_cell.angle_alpha   90.00
_cell.angle_beta   90.00
_cell.angle_gamma   90.00
#
_symmetry.space_group_name_H-M   'P 1'
#
loop_
_entity.id
_entity.type
_entity.pdbx_description
1 polymer ?
#
loop_
_entity_poly.entity_id
_entity_poly.type
_entity_poly.pdbx_seq_one_letter_code
_entity_poly.pdbx_strand_id
1 'polypeptide(L)'
;GNYRSGLHDCVFARKFKPNHAKAIIRGMHCLMGMRRYADAILWCDSALLLDPESVEVLEIRKKAETKQDRGIRLDNKLELDEDDDDDVEILPEMEKVQVDDGGTMFWPVMFLYPEHAQSDHIEAFSENSTFNDHINVMFDPINEVIPWDLHGTYKKGNLKVYFEDRDKEVLYEIPLNKTLLQALQHKRYVRLYLFQSISF
;
A
#
# COMPACT_ATOMS: atom_id res chain seq x y z
N GLY A 1 -10.01 8.41 10.46
CA GLY A 1 -9.27 9.51 11.11
C GLY A 1 -8.64 10.44 10.08
N ASN A 2 -8.74 11.75 10.27
CA ASN A 2 -8.03 12.72 9.41
C ASN A 2 -6.58 12.89 9.91
N TYR A 3 -5.59 12.37 9.16
CA TYR A 3 -4.17 12.44 9.54
C TYR A 3 -3.66 13.85 9.85
N ARG A 4 -4.26 14.90 9.26
CA ARG A 4 -3.88 16.29 9.57
C ARG A 4 -4.28 16.70 10.98
N SER A 5 -5.49 16.33 11.39
CA SER A 5 -5.99 16.56 12.75
C SER A 5 -5.22 15.71 13.76
N GLY A 6 -5.04 14.41 13.47
CA GLY A 6 -4.26 13.52 14.32
C GLY A 6 -2.81 13.99 14.52
N LEU A 7 -2.15 14.47 13.46
CA LEU A 7 -0.82 15.06 13.59
C LEU A 7 -0.83 16.34 14.44
N HIS A 8 -1.84 17.19 14.28
CA HIS A 8 -1.96 18.40 15.09
C HIS A 8 -2.05 18.07 16.58
N ASP A 9 -2.84 17.05 16.95
CA ASP A 9 -2.97 16.59 18.32
C ASP A 9 -1.66 16.01 18.85
N CYS A 10 -0.94 15.23 18.02
CA CYS A 10 0.38 14.69 18.37
C CYS A 10 1.42 15.80 18.58
N VAL A 11 1.46 16.80 17.70
CA VAL A 11 2.33 17.97 17.83
C VAL A 11 2.00 18.74 19.11
N PHE A 12 0.72 18.93 19.40
CA PHE A 12 0.28 19.61 20.61
C PHE A 12 0.66 18.82 21.86
N ALA A 13 0.43 17.51 21.90
CA ALA A 13 0.82 16.64 23.01
C ALA A 13 2.32 16.71 23.31
N ARG A 14 3.17 16.73 22.26
CA ARG A 14 4.62 16.89 22.42
C ARG A 14 5.03 18.24 23.01
N LYS A 15 4.24 19.30 22.86
CA LYS A 15 4.52 20.59 23.53
C LYS A 15 4.40 20.49 25.05
N PHE A 16 3.46 19.69 25.56
CA PHE A 16 3.26 19.51 27.00
C PHE A 16 4.13 18.38 27.57
N LYS A 17 4.29 17.29 26.83
CA LYS A 17 5.12 16.15 27.19
C LYS A 17 5.99 15.73 25.99
N PRO A 18 7.21 16.31 25.86
CA PRO A 18 8.09 16.05 24.71
C PRO A 18 8.40 14.57 24.47
N ASN A 19 8.43 13.77 25.54
CA ASN A 19 8.78 12.35 25.50
C ASN A 19 7.54 11.43 25.55
N HIS A 20 6.39 11.90 25.07
CA HIS A 20 5.16 11.11 25.06
C HIS A 20 5.18 10.04 23.95
N ALA A 21 5.73 8.86 24.24
CA ALA A 21 5.93 7.76 23.28
C ALA A 21 4.75 7.53 22.32
N LYS A 22 3.53 7.30 22.84
CA LYS A 22 2.35 7.04 21.98
C LYS A 22 2.01 8.18 21.01
N ALA A 23 2.17 9.43 21.43
CA ALA A 23 1.88 10.60 20.59
C ALA A 23 2.97 10.81 19.53
N ILE A 24 4.20 10.45 19.87
CA ILE A 24 5.32 10.45 18.92
C ILE A 24 5.07 9.40 17.83
N ILE A 25 4.82 8.14 18.22
CA ILE A 25 4.53 7.03 17.29
C ILE A 25 3.32 7.36 16.42
N ARG A 26 2.19 7.75 17.01
CA ARG A 26 0.99 8.15 16.26
C ARG A 26 1.27 9.29 15.28
N GLY A 27 2.08 10.27 15.68
CA GLY A 27 2.51 11.35 14.80
C GLY A 27 3.39 10.88 13.63
N MET A 28 4.28 9.91 13.85
CA MET A 28 5.04 9.28 12.76
C MET A 28 4.11 8.58 11.76
N HIS A 29 3.13 7.80 12.24
CA HIS A 29 2.12 7.18 11.38
C HIS A 29 1.30 8.22 10.61
N CYS A 30 0.89 9.31 11.26
CA CYS A 30 0.21 10.40 10.58
C CYS A 30 1.07 11.03 9.46
N LEU A 31 2.37 11.21 9.71
CA LEU A 31 3.32 11.74 8.71
C LEU A 31 3.54 10.75 7.56
N MET A 32 3.63 9.45 7.86
CA MET A 32 3.71 8.37 6.87
C MET A 32 2.47 8.34 5.97
N GLY A 33 1.27 8.38 6.56
CA GLY A 33 0.00 8.45 5.83
C GLY A 33 -0.15 9.72 4.98
N MET A 34 0.42 10.84 5.44
CA MET A 34 0.46 12.10 4.69
C MET A 34 1.63 12.21 3.70
N ARG A 35 2.46 11.18 3.55
CA ARG A 35 3.64 11.16 2.66
C ARG A 35 4.69 12.22 2.99
N ARG A 36 4.70 12.70 4.23
CA ARG A 36 5.70 13.62 4.76
C ARG A 36 6.88 12.80 5.30
N TYR A 37 7.49 11.99 4.43
CA TYR A 37 8.52 11.02 4.84
C TYR A 37 9.74 11.68 5.46
N ALA A 38 10.18 12.82 4.93
CA ALA A 38 11.26 13.61 5.52
C ALA A 38 10.93 14.03 6.96
N ASP A 39 9.71 14.48 7.22
CA ASP A 39 9.27 14.83 8.57
C ASP A 39 9.13 13.58 9.46
N ALA A 40 8.66 12.46 8.91
CA ALA A 40 8.57 11.19 9.63
C ALA A 40 9.95 10.74 10.10
N ILE A 41 10.97 10.82 9.24
CA ILE A 41 12.37 10.51 9.58
C ILE A 41 12.87 11.44 10.69
N LEU A 42 12.60 12.75 10.61
CA LEU A 42 12.97 13.69 11.69
C LEU A 42 12.29 13.33 13.03
N TRP A 43 11.07 12.82 13.00
CA TRP A 43 10.39 12.32 14.20
C TRP A 43 11.00 11.02 14.70
N CYS A 44 11.39 10.11 13.80
CA CYS A 44 12.13 8.89 14.14
C CYS A 44 13.45 9.22 14.81
N ASP A 45 14.26 10.10 14.21
CA ASP A 45 15.56 10.51 14.76
C ASP A 45 15.39 11.11 16.16
N SER A 46 14.37 11.94 16.37
CA SER A 46 14.05 12.48 17.69
C SER A 46 13.62 11.42 18.71
N ALA A 47 12.95 10.35 18.29
CA ALA A 47 12.50 9.29 19.18
C ALA A 47 13.64 8.31 19.53
N LEU A 48 14.52 8.03 18.58
CA LEU A 48 15.70 7.18 18.78
C LEU A 48 16.72 7.80 19.74
N LEU A 49 16.70 9.13 19.93
CA LEU A 49 17.45 9.78 21.01
C LEU A 49 16.95 9.38 22.41
N LEU A 50 15.68 8.99 22.54
CA LEU A 50 15.09 8.55 23.81
C LEU A 50 15.24 7.04 24.00
N ASP A 51 15.05 6.28 22.92
CA ASP A 51 15.17 4.83 22.90
C ASP A 51 15.82 4.37 21.58
N PRO A 52 17.17 4.22 21.57
CA PRO A 52 17.91 3.84 20.37
C PRO A 52 17.59 2.44 19.84
N GLU A 53 17.07 1.55 20.68
CA GLU A 53 16.81 0.14 20.35
C GLU A 53 15.33 -0.12 20.03
N SER A 54 14.52 0.94 19.91
CA SER A 54 13.10 0.82 19.58
C SER A 54 12.91 0.20 18.18
N VAL A 55 12.57 -1.09 18.16
CA VAL A 55 12.34 -1.86 16.92
C VAL A 55 11.29 -1.20 16.03
N GLU A 56 10.17 -0.75 16.62
CA GLU A 56 9.09 -0.09 15.89
C GLU A 56 9.55 1.20 15.20
N VAL A 57 10.32 2.06 15.91
CA VAL A 57 10.82 3.31 15.33
C VAL A 57 11.84 3.06 14.22
N LEU A 58 12.73 2.07 14.40
CA LEU A 58 13.71 1.67 13.39
C LEU A 58 13.01 1.15 12.12
N GLU A 59 11.95 0.36 12.26
CA GLU A 59 11.15 -0.12 11.13
C GLU A 59 10.44 1.03 10.39
N ILE A 60 9.79 1.94 11.12
CA ILE A 60 9.12 3.10 10.53
C ILE A 60 10.14 3.96 9.76
N ARG A 61 11.33 4.19 10.34
CA ARG A 61 12.41 4.95 9.72
C ARG A 61 12.90 4.30 8.44
N LYS A 62 13.24 3.00 8.46
CA LYS A 62 13.67 2.24 7.26
C LYS A 62 12.61 2.33 6.15
N LYS A 63 11.33 2.17 6.51
CA LYS A 63 10.21 2.30 5.57
C LYS A 63 10.09 3.72 5.00
N ALA A 64 10.24 4.75 5.83
CA ALA A 64 10.16 6.15 5.42
C ALA A 64 11.28 6.54 4.45
N GLU A 65 12.53 6.19 4.76
CA GLU A 65 13.71 6.44 3.91
C GLU A 65 13.53 5.78 2.54
N THR A 66 13.17 4.50 2.55
CA THR A 66 12.99 3.75 1.31
C THR A 66 11.84 4.31 0.45
N LYS A 67 10.71 4.70 1.07
CA LYS A 67 9.59 5.34 0.35
C LYS A 67 9.96 6.72 -0.20
N GLN A 68 10.77 7.48 0.55
CA GLN A 68 11.25 8.80 0.15
C GLN A 68 12.18 8.70 -1.06
N ASP A 69 13.19 7.83 -1.00
CA ASP A 69 14.18 7.66 -2.06
C ASP A 69 13.56 7.14 -3.36
N ARG A 70 12.54 6.28 -3.24
CA ARG A 70 11.82 5.70 -4.39
C ARG A 70 10.73 6.59 -4.94
N GLY A 71 10.44 7.72 -4.29
CA GLY A 71 9.37 8.63 -4.70
C GLY A 71 8.00 7.94 -4.73
N ILE A 72 7.75 7.01 -3.79
CA ILE A 72 6.48 6.28 -3.67
C ILE A 72 5.39 7.25 -3.19
N ARG A 73 4.20 7.20 -3.80
CA ARG A 73 3.14 8.20 -3.59
C ARG A 73 1.81 7.59 -3.17
N LEU A 74 1.78 6.43 -2.54
CA LEU A 74 0.54 5.82 -2.05
C LEU A 74 -0.25 6.75 -1.12
N ASP A 75 -1.55 6.87 -1.38
CA ASP A 75 -2.54 7.36 -0.42
C ASP A 75 -2.94 6.20 0.50
N ASN A 76 -2.20 6.00 1.60
CA ASN A 76 -2.64 5.10 2.66
C ASN A 76 -3.76 5.78 3.44
N LYS A 77 -4.95 5.88 2.85
CA LYS A 77 -6.20 6.05 3.63
C LYS A 77 -6.73 4.70 4.15
N LEU A 78 -5.99 3.62 3.86
CA LEU A 78 -6.29 2.23 4.19
C LEU A 78 -5.53 1.73 5.43
N GLU A 79 -4.58 2.50 5.99
CA GLU A 79 -4.09 2.23 7.35
C GLU A 79 -5.16 2.75 8.31
N LEU A 80 -6.09 1.84 8.62
CA LEU A 80 -7.13 1.95 9.63
C LEU A 80 -6.54 2.57 10.89
N ASP A 81 -7.27 3.54 11.45
CA ASP A 81 -6.98 4.05 12.77
C ASP A 81 -7.07 2.89 13.76
N GLU A 82 -5.94 2.49 14.35
CA GLU A 82 -5.89 1.53 15.46
C GLU A 82 -6.64 2.03 16.73
N ASP A 83 -7.38 3.15 16.64
CA ASP A 83 -8.02 3.85 17.75
C ASP A 83 -9.58 3.78 17.72
N ASP A 84 -10.22 3.18 16.70
CA ASP A 84 -11.69 3.03 16.68
C ASP A 84 -12.08 1.60 17.11
N ASP A 85 -12.28 1.43 18.43
CA ASP A 85 -12.52 0.16 19.13
C ASP A 85 -13.97 -0.36 19.03
N ASP A 86 -14.84 0.20 18.19
CA ASP A 86 -16.22 -0.29 18.04
C ASP A 86 -16.68 -0.14 16.58
N ASP A 87 -17.03 -1.26 15.95
CA ASP A 87 -17.64 -1.41 14.62
C ASP A 87 -16.72 -1.17 13.38
N VAL A 88 -15.63 -1.93 13.27
CA VAL A 88 -14.95 -2.14 11.97
C VAL A 88 -15.50 -3.42 11.33
N GLU A 89 -16.26 -3.25 10.25
CA GLU A 89 -16.54 -4.34 9.31
C GLU A 89 -15.19 -4.85 8.80
N ILE A 90 -14.79 -6.05 9.23
CA ILE A 90 -13.46 -6.63 9.05
C ILE A 90 -13.17 -6.76 7.56
N LEU A 91 -12.55 -5.73 6.98
CA LEU A 91 -11.77 -5.90 5.77
C LEU A 91 -10.61 -6.83 6.15
N PRO A 92 -10.31 -7.89 5.37
CA PRO A 92 -9.20 -8.78 5.67
C PRO A 92 -7.97 -7.91 5.92
N GLU A 93 -7.35 -8.13 7.08
CA GLU A 93 -6.20 -7.40 7.60
C GLU A 93 -5.16 -7.32 6.47
N MET A 94 -5.09 -6.16 5.78
CA MET A 94 -4.16 -6.02 4.67
C MET A 94 -2.76 -6.12 5.26
N GLU A 95 -2.01 -7.16 4.87
CA GLU A 95 -0.71 -7.44 5.46
C GLU A 95 0.22 -6.23 5.39
N LYS A 96 1.08 -6.03 6.40
CA LYS A 96 1.98 -4.87 6.42
C LYS A 96 3.03 -5.02 5.32
N VAL A 97 3.32 -3.94 4.60
CA VAL A 97 4.41 -3.87 3.60
C VAL A 97 5.71 -4.36 4.22
N GLN A 98 6.33 -5.35 3.58
CA GLN A 98 7.57 -5.97 4.02
C GLN A 98 8.76 -5.37 3.27
N VAL A 99 9.91 -5.30 3.94
CA VAL A 99 11.17 -4.83 3.35
C VAL A 99 12.24 -5.87 3.64
N ASP A 100 12.85 -6.46 2.61
CA ASP A 100 13.93 -7.44 2.79
C ASP A 100 15.27 -6.79 3.22
N ASP A 101 16.30 -7.62 3.39
CA ASP A 101 17.65 -7.18 3.74
C ASP A 101 18.32 -6.35 2.64
N GLY A 102 17.92 -6.56 1.38
CA GLY A 102 18.35 -5.77 0.23
C GLY A 102 17.60 -4.45 0.06
N GLY A 103 16.60 -4.20 0.90
CA GLY A 103 15.72 -3.03 0.83
C GLY A 103 14.56 -3.18 -0.15
N THR A 104 14.40 -4.30 -0.85
CA THR A 104 13.26 -4.53 -1.76
C THR A 104 11.96 -4.52 -0.97
N MET A 105 10.97 -3.77 -1.46
CA MET A 105 9.64 -3.78 -0.86
C MET A 105 8.74 -4.85 -1.50
N PHE A 106 8.03 -5.56 -0.63
CA PHE A 106 6.98 -6.50 -1.00
C PHE A 106 5.66 -5.97 -0.47
N TRP A 107 4.73 -5.79 -1.39
CA TRP A 107 3.44 -5.16 -1.12
C TRP A 107 2.34 -6.20 -1.15
N PRO A 108 1.41 -6.20 -0.18
CA PRO A 108 0.15 -6.88 -0.37
C PRO A 108 -0.58 -6.22 -1.54
N VAL A 109 -1.08 -7.02 -2.46
CA VAL A 109 -1.82 -6.54 -3.62
C VAL A 109 -3.07 -7.36 -3.78
N MET A 110 -4.19 -6.68 -4.01
CA MET A 110 -5.45 -7.31 -4.35
C MET A 110 -5.78 -7.01 -5.80
N PHE A 111 -5.94 -8.05 -6.62
CA PHE A 111 -6.55 -7.91 -7.94
C PHE A 111 -8.04 -8.12 -7.81
N LEU A 112 -8.82 -7.17 -8.32
CA LEU A 112 -10.27 -7.24 -8.36
C LEU A 112 -10.74 -7.61 -9.76
N TYR A 113 -11.64 -8.58 -9.86
CA TYR A 113 -12.31 -9.03 -11.08
C TYR A 113 -13.80 -8.67 -11.01
N PRO A 114 -14.16 -7.40 -11.27
CA PRO A 114 -15.50 -6.90 -10.98
C PRO A 114 -16.60 -7.62 -11.76
N GLU A 115 -16.33 -8.10 -12.97
CA GLU A 115 -17.30 -8.82 -13.82
C GLU A 115 -17.78 -10.14 -13.20
N HIS A 116 -16.95 -10.77 -12.37
CA HIS A 116 -17.25 -12.04 -11.73
C HIS A 116 -17.43 -11.92 -10.21
N ALA A 117 -17.36 -10.70 -9.67
CA ALA A 117 -17.31 -10.43 -8.23
C ALA A 117 -16.26 -11.29 -7.51
N GLN A 118 -15.10 -11.47 -8.14
CA GLN A 118 -13.98 -12.25 -7.62
C GLN A 118 -12.80 -11.34 -7.28
N SER A 119 -11.89 -11.84 -6.46
CA SER A 119 -10.63 -11.18 -6.16
C SER A 119 -9.55 -12.20 -5.82
N ASP A 120 -8.31 -11.89 -6.18
CA ASP A 120 -7.13 -12.60 -5.69
C ASP A 120 -6.28 -11.70 -4.80
N HIS A 121 -5.71 -12.31 -3.76
CA HIS A 121 -4.78 -11.66 -2.84
C HIS A 121 -3.36 -12.18 -3.08
N ILE A 122 -2.44 -11.27 -3.34
CA ILE A 122 -1.00 -11.52 -3.42
C ILE A 122 -0.38 -10.93 -2.16
N GLU A 123 0.06 -11.80 -1.26
CA GLU A 123 0.65 -11.44 0.04
C GLU A 123 1.92 -10.58 -0.14
N ALA A 124 2.80 -10.98 -1.07
CA ALA A 124 4.11 -10.37 -1.26
C ALA A 124 4.42 -10.08 -2.74
N PHE A 125 3.87 -8.99 -3.29
CA PHE A 125 4.21 -8.51 -4.63
C PHE A 125 5.48 -7.64 -4.56
N SER A 126 6.59 -8.15 -5.07
CA SER A 126 7.84 -7.39 -5.23
C SER A 126 7.62 -6.14 -6.08
N GLU A 127 8.09 -4.99 -5.60
CA GLU A 127 8.01 -3.71 -6.32
C GLU A 127 8.74 -3.75 -7.69
N ASN A 128 9.67 -4.68 -7.87
CA ASN A 128 10.50 -4.84 -9.07
C ASN A 128 9.90 -5.83 -10.08
N SER A 129 8.93 -6.65 -9.67
CA SER A 129 8.22 -7.56 -10.56
C SER A 129 7.25 -6.80 -11.45
N THR A 130 7.06 -7.27 -12.69
CA THR A 130 6.06 -6.70 -13.60
C THR A 130 4.69 -7.32 -13.37
N PHE A 131 3.63 -6.59 -13.76
CA PHE A 131 2.28 -7.15 -13.78
C PHE A 131 2.17 -8.37 -14.69
N ASN A 132 2.89 -8.36 -15.81
CA ASN A 132 2.96 -9.49 -16.72
C ASN A 132 3.56 -10.75 -16.05
N ASP A 133 4.55 -10.60 -15.16
CA ASP A 133 5.15 -11.75 -14.46
C ASP A 133 4.10 -12.44 -13.57
N HIS A 134 3.32 -11.67 -12.81
CA HIS A 134 2.25 -12.20 -11.97
C HIS A 134 1.09 -12.79 -12.78
N ILE A 135 0.63 -12.08 -13.82
CA ILE A 135 -0.46 -12.56 -14.69
C ILE A 135 -0.08 -13.89 -15.36
N ASN A 136 1.19 -14.08 -15.75
CA ASN A 136 1.62 -15.35 -16.34
C ASN A 136 1.49 -16.53 -15.37
N VAL A 137 1.73 -16.30 -14.08
CA VAL A 137 1.62 -17.35 -13.06
C VAL A 137 0.15 -17.60 -12.71
N MET A 138 -0.62 -16.54 -12.49
CA MET A 138 -2.03 -16.63 -12.07
C MET A 138 -2.96 -17.18 -13.16
N PHE A 139 -2.69 -16.86 -14.42
CA PHE A 139 -3.51 -17.26 -15.57
C PHE A 139 -2.76 -18.26 -16.47
N ASP A 140 -1.87 -19.07 -15.90
CA ASP A 140 -1.17 -20.13 -16.64
C ASP A 140 -2.16 -21.24 -17.03
N PRO A 141 -2.43 -21.45 -18.34
CA PRO A 141 -3.39 -22.46 -18.81
C PRO A 141 -2.99 -23.89 -18.45
N ILE A 142 -1.73 -24.12 -18.09
CA ILE A 142 -1.20 -25.46 -17.79
C ILE A 142 -1.47 -25.83 -16.32
N ASN A 143 -1.48 -24.85 -15.42
CA ASN A 143 -1.40 -25.12 -13.98
C ASN A 143 -2.76 -25.03 -13.27
N GLU A 144 -3.76 -24.31 -13.81
CA GLU A 144 -5.01 -24.13 -13.08
C GLU A 144 -6.23 -23.87 -13.99
N VAL A 145 -7.33 -24.57 -13.71
CA VAL A 145 -8.65 -24.25 -14.27
C VAL A 145 -9.27 -23.20 -13.38
N ILE A 146 -9.47 -22.00 -13.91
CA ILE A 146 -10.13 -20.90 -13.20
C ILE A 146 -11.64 -21.20 -13.13
N PRO A 147 -12.19 -21.63 -11.97
CA PRO A 147 -13.53 -22.23 -11.93
C PRO A 147 -14.65 -21.25 -12.26
N TRP A 148 -14.39 -19.95 -12.04
CA TRP A 148 -15.33 -18.86 -12.29
C TRP A 148 -15.26 -18.32 -13.73
N ASP A 149 -14.20 -18.61 -14.50
CA ASP A 149 -14.06 -18.20 -15.90
C ASP A 149 -14.62 -19.27 -16.85
N LEU A 150 -15.94 -19.49 -16.78
CA LEU A 150 -16.65 -20.52 -17.54
C LEU A 150 -16.47 -20.40 -19.06
N HIS A 151 -16.19 -19.20 -19.55
CA HIS A 151 -16.00 -18.90 -20.96
C HIS A 151 -14.52 -18.88 -21.39
N GLY A 152 -13.59 -19.07 -20.46
CA GLY A 152 -12.15 -19.05 -20.72
C GLY A 152 -11.68 -17.71 -21.30
N THR A 153 -12.25 -16.61 -20.83
CA THR A 153 -12.05 -15.26 -21.38
C THR A 153 -10.86 -14.52 -20.75
N TYR A 154 -10.46 -14.91 -19.53
CA TYR A 154 -9.31 -14.34 -18.80
C TYR A 154 -7.99 -14.95 -19.28
N LYS A 155 -7.66 -14.67 -20.54
CA LYS A 155 -6.38 -15.06 -21.15
C LYS A 155 -5.42 -13.88 -21.16
N LYS A 156 -4.13 -14.13 -20.90
CA LYS A 156 -3.04 -13.13 -20.92
C LYS A 156 -3.17 -12.03 -21.98
N GLY A 157 -3.43 -12.41 -23.25
CA GLY A 157 -3.51 -11.45 -24.36
C GLY A 157 -4.68 -10.45 -24.28
N ASN A 158 -5.68 -10.76 -23.45
CA ASN A 158 -6.88 -9.95 -23.26
C ASN A 158 -6.91 -9.25 -21.91
N LEU A 159 -5.95 -9.48 -21.01
CA LEU A 159 -5.97 -8.88 -19.68
C LEU A 159 -5.43 -7.45 -19.71
N LYS A 160 -6.10 -6.56 -18.99
CA LYS A 160 -5.70 -5.18 -18.76
C LYS A 160 -5.75 -4.90 -17.27
N VAL A 161 -4.70 -4.24 -16.77
CA VAL A 161 -4.60 -3.82 -15.37
C VAL A 161 -4.94 -2.34 -15.30
N TYR A 162 -5.67 -1.93 -14.27
CA TYR A 162 -5.99 -0.54 -14.00
C TYR A 162 -5.78 -0.24 -12.52
N PHE A 163 -5.63 1.05 -12.18
CA PHE A 163 -5.84 1.51 -10.81
C PHE A 163 -6.92 2.59 -10.74
N GLU A 164 -7.58 2.67 -9.59
CA GLU A 164 -8.62 3.66 -9.30
C GLU A 164 -8.04 4.96 -8.74
N ASP A 165 -8.48 6.10 -9.28
CA ASP A 165 -8.40 7.42 -8.64
C ASP A 165 -9.74 7.75 -7.98
N ARG A 166 -9.84 7.50 -6.67
CA ARG A 166 -11.08 7.68 -5.89
C ARG A 166 -11.61 9.10 -5.89
N ASP A 167 -10.75 10.11 -6.01
CA ASP A 167 -11.19 11.50 -6.01
C ASP A 167 -11.91 11.88 -7.32
N LYS A 168 -11.60 11.15 -8.40
CA LYS A 168 -12.12 11.43 -9.74
C LYS A 168 -13.09 10.39 -10.25
N GLU A 169 -13.20 9.24 -9.58
CA GLU A 169 -13.99 8.09 -10.03
C GLU A 169 -13.55 7.61 -11.43
N VAL A 170 -12.23 7.65 -11.70
CA VAL A 170 -11.64 7.25 -13.00
C VAL A 170 -10.64 6.11 -12.82
N LEU A 171 -10.61 5.19 -13.79
CA LEU A 171 -9.62 4.14 -13.90
C LEU A 171 -8.47 4.54 -14.84
N TYR A 172 -7.25 4.25 -14.45
CA TYR A 172 -6.05 4.47 -15.23
C TYR A 172 -5.40 3.14 -15.60
N GLU A 173 -5.25 2.88 -16.90
CA GLU A 173 -4.61 1.65 -17.40
C GLU A 173 -3.11 1.62 -17.04
N ILE A 174 -2.64 0.47 -16.56
CA ILE A 174 -1.24 0.17 -16.31
C ILE A 174 -0.77 -0.84 -17.37
N PRO A 175 0.17 -0.46 -18.24
CA PRO A 175 0.76 -1.41 -19.17
C PRO A 175 1.38 -2.60 -18.43
N LEU A 176 1.13 -3.83 -18.89
CA LEU A 176 1.53 -5.05 -18.15
C LEU A 176 3.06 -5.20 -17.98
N ASN A 177 3.85 -4.54 -18.83
CA ASN A 177 5.30 -4.54 -18.73
C ASN A 177 5.85 -3.56 -17.67
N LYS A 178 4.99 -2.79 -17.01
CA LYS A 178 5.38 -1.93 -15.89
C LYS A 178 5.59 -2.76 -14.63
N THR A 179 6.50 -2.29 -13.78
CA THR A 179 6.67 -2.85 -12.45
C THR A 179 5.64 -2.27 -11.48
N LEU A 180 5.43 -2.95 -10.36
CA LEU A 180 4.59 -2.40 -9.30
C LEU A 180 5.13 -1.04 -8.82
N LEU A 181 6.45 -0.88 -8.64
CA LEU A 181 7.04 0.40 -8.24
C LEU A 181 6.63 1.56 -9.17
N GLN A 182 6.63 1.33 -10.48
CA GLN A 182 6.23 2.35 -11.45
C GLN A 182 4.76 2.74 -11.31
N ALA A 183 3.88 1.79 -10.93
CA ALA A 183 2.49 2.10 -10.59
C ALA A 183 2.39 2.88 -9.26
N LEU A 184 3.14 2.49 -8.23
CA LEU A 184 3.15 3.14 -6.91
C LEU A 184 3.72 4.57 -6.92
N GLN A 185 4.53 4.91 -7.92
CA GLN A 185 5.02 6.28 -8.14
C GLN A 185 3.96 7.22 -8.73
N HIS A 186 2.83 6.67 -9.24
CA HIS A 186 1.74 7.48 -9.75
C HIS A 186 1.04 8.23 -8.60
N LYS A 187 0.80 9.53 -8.78
CA LYS A 187 0.26 10.43 -7.72
C LYS A 187 -1.13 10.05 -7.18
N ARG A 188 -1.84 9.18 -7.89
CA ARG A 188 -3.24 8.83 -7.67
C ARG A 188 -3.47 7.33 -7.47
N TYR A 189 -2.40 6.57 -7.25
CA TYR A 189 -2.53 5.14 -7.03
C TYR A 189 -3.23 4.85 -5.70
N VAL A 190 -4.29 4.03 -5.74
CA VAL A 190 -5.04 3.60 -4.55
C VAL A 190 -5.25 2.09 -4.52
N ARG A 191 -5.80 1.50 -5.59
CA ARG A 191 -6.14 0.07 -5.64
C ARG A 191 -6.05 -0.46 -7.07
N LEU A 192 -5.66 -1.72 -7.23
CA LEU A 192 -5.55 -2.40 -8.52
C LEU A 192 -6.83 -3.13 -8.90
N TYR A 193 -7.14 -3.09 -10.19
CA TYR A 193 -8.26 -3.77 -10.81
C TYR A 193 -7.75 -4.51 -12.05
N LEU A 194 -8.24 -5.73 -12.28
CA LEU A 194 -7.95 -6.49 -13.48
C LEU A 194 -9.26 -6.65 -14.27
N PHE A 195 -9.23 -6.22 -15.54
CA PHE A 195 -10.34 -6.37 -16.46
C PHE A 195 -9.90 -7.19 -17.67
N GLN A 196 -10.84 -7.87 -18.30
CA GLN A 196 -10.63 -8.32 -19.68
C GLN A 196 -10.79 -7.15 -20.66
N SER A 197 -10.23 -7.28 -21.86
CA SER A 197 -10.12 -6.23 -22.89
C SER A 197 -11.46 -5.66 -23.36
N ILE A 198 -12.57 -6.30 -22.99
CA ILE A 198 -13.94 -5.90 -23.30
C ILE A 198 -14.63 -5.49 -22.00
N SER A 199 -14.32 -4.30 -21.50
CA SER A 199 -15.09 -3.68 -20.43
C SER A 199 -14.98 -2.16 -20.51
N PHE A 200 -15.89 -1.58 -21.30
CA PHE A 200 -16.72 -0.40 -21.00
C PHE A 200 -17.97 -0.44 -21.87
#